data_AF-A0A951EI88-F1
#
_entry.id   AF-A0A951EI88-F1
#
_cell.length_a   1.000
_cell.length_b   1.000
_cell.length_c   1.000
_cell.angle_alpha   90.00
_cell.angle_beta   90.00
_cell.angle_gamma   90.00
#
_symmetry.space_group_name_H-M   'P 1'
#
loop_
_entity.id
_entity.type
_entity.pdbx_description
1 polymer ?
#
loop_
_entity_poly.entity_id
_entity_poly.type
_entity_poly.pdbx_seq_one_letter_code
_entity_poly.pdbx_strand_id
1 'polypeptide(L)'
;LEPDEILCLARAEGVLKCAAGDLGWAIATGAHGATTVSGTVFAAACVGIDVVATGGIGGVHRGDTGDVSADLPTLAHHPLAVVATGAKSILDLPRTLEMLETLGVPVVGLGTREFPAFYARSSGLVLDKHAERAEDIAKFCFIRWHQLKQQGGVLVACPCPQEQALEPSTVEQSTARALREAAAQGISGKSLTPWLLAAVAKALGPQAHLANHALLLNNARVAAHIATALRELNSPRHHQPITDQAR
;
A
#
# COMPACT_ATOMS: atom_id res chain seq x y z
N LEU A 1 -5.61 13.56 13.03
CA LEU A 1 -5.65 13.11 14.43
C LEU A 1 -4.76 14.05 15.21
N GLU A 2 -5.28 14.64 16.27
CA GLU A 2 -4.50 15.39 17.23
C GLU A 2 -3.54 14.45 17.98
N PRO A 3 -2.43 14.96 18.56
CA PRO A 3 -1.47 14.12 19.29
C PRO A 3 -2.11 13.25 20.38
N ASP A 4 -3.12 13.78 21.08
CA ASP A 4 -3.83 13.05 22.14
C ASP A 4 -4.69 11.91 21.60
N GLU A 5 -5.27 12.06 20.40
CA GLU A 5 -6.03 10.99 19.75
C GLU A 5 -5.11 9.85 19.30
N ILE A 6 -3.91 10.18 18.84
CA ILE A 6 -2.87 9.19 18.48
C ILE A 6 -2.44 8.43 19.74
N LEU A 7 -2.17 9.14 20.84
CA LEU A 7 -1.80 8.52 22.12
C LEU A 7 -2.94 7.67 22.70
N CYS A 8 -4.18 8.13 22.56
CA CYS A 8 -5.38 7.37 22.94
C CYS A 8 -5.45 6.06 22.15
N LEU A 9 -5.37 6.12 20.81
CA LEU A 9 -5.41 4.93 19.95
C LEU A 9 -4.26 3.96 20.25
N ALA A 10 -3.06 4.48 20.55
CA ALA A 10 -1.89 3.65 20.87
C ALA A 10 -1.97 2.92 22.21
N ARG A 11 -2.80 3.41 23.15
CA ARG A 11 -2.93 2.86 24.52
C ARG A 11 -4.26 2.15 24.74
N ALA A 12 -5.25 2.39 23.90
CA ALA A 12 -6.57 1.79 24.04
C ALA A 12 -6.50 0.26 23.93
N GLU A 13 -7.25 -0.42 24.79
CA GLU A 13 -7.49 -1.85 24.67
C GLU A 13 -8.67 -2.10 23.72
N GLY A 14 -8.70 -3.29 23.09
CA GLY A 14 -9.83 -3.68 22.24
C GLY A 14 -10.00 -2.85 20.96
N VAL A 15 -8.96 -2.13 20.51
CA VAL A 15 -8.99 -1.37 19.26
C VAL A 15 -9.31 -2.29 18.09
N LEU A 16 -10.39 -1.98 17.36
CA LEU A 16 -10.81 -2.74 16.20
C LEU A 16 -9.82 -2.51 15.05
N LYS A 17 -9.37 -3.60 14.41
CA LYS A 17 -8.68 -3.50 13.12
C LYS A 17 -9.72 -3.33 12.01
N CYS A 18 -9.83 -2.12 11.48
CA CYS A 18 -10.93 -1.75 10.59
C CYS A 18 -10.52 -1.76 9.11
N ALA A 19 -10.91 -2.78 8.36
CA ALA A 19 -10.99 -2.69 6.91
C ALA A 19 -12.19 -1.84 6.48
N ALA A 20 -12.31 -1.52 5.19
CA ALA A 20 -13.41 -0.69 4.67
C ALA A 20 -14.80 -1.20 5.12
N GLY A 21 -15.02 -2.52 5.08
CA GLY A 21 -16.28 -3.14 5.52
C GLY A 21 -16.53 -3.12 7.04
N ASP A 22 -15.51 -2.85 7.85
CA ASP A 22 -15.62 -2.82 9.31
C ASP A 22 -15.94 -1.39 9.84
N LEU A 23 -15.78 -0.35 9.02
CA LEU A 23 -15.91 1.05 9.44
C LEU A 23 -17.32 1.37 9.98
N GLY A 24 -18.36 0.90 9.30
CA GLY A 24 -19.74 1.13 9.73
C GLY A 24 -20.03 0.58 11.12
N TRP A 25 -19.50 -0.61 11.43
CA TRP A 25 -19.66 -1.22 12.75
C TRP A 25 -18.89 -0.47 13.84
N ALA A 26 -17.64 -0.08 13.57
CA ALA A 26 -16.84 0.68 14.52
C ALA A 26 -17.50 2.03 14.87
N ILE A 27 -18.02 2.74 13.86
CA ILE A 27 -18.74 4.01 14.05
C ILE A 27 -20.03 3.80 14.84
N ALA A 28 -20.85 2.81 14.46
CA ALA A 28 -22.14 2.55 15.11
C ALA A 28 -22.01 2.18 16.59
N THR A 29 -20.89 1.55 16.97
CA THR A 29 -20.61 1.13 18.35
C THR A 29 -19.80 2.15 19.16
N GLY A 30 -19.33 3.24 18.53
CA GLY A 30 -18.45 4.22 19.16
C GLY A 30 -17.08 3.64 19.56
N ALA A 31 -16.67 2.51 18.95
CA ALA A 31 -15.43 1.84 19.29
C ALA A 31 -14.21 2.54 18.66
N HIS A 32 -13.06 2.46 19.32
CA HIS A 32 -11.79 2.83 18.70
C HIS A 32 -11.45 1.89 17.55
N GLY A 33 -11.08 2.45 16.40
CA GLY A 33 -10.73 1.69 15.19
C GLY A 33 -9.40 2.13 14.59
N ALA A 34 -8.47 1.20 14.42
CA ALA A 34 -7.25 1.38 13.65
C ALA A 34 -7.50 0.93 12.21
N THR A 35 -7.54 1.87 11.27
CA THR A 35 -7.87 1.58 9.87
C THR A 35 -6.73 0.85 9.15
N THR A 36 -7.06 -0.20 8.40
CA THR A 36 -6.13 -0.84 7.46
C THR A 36 -5.97 0.02 6.20
N VAL A 37 -5.18 -0.45 5.22
CA VAL A 37 -5.07 0.29 3.94
C VAL A 37 -6.44 0.44 3.29
N SER A 38 -7.24 -0.62 3.17
CA SER A 38 -8.62 -0.51 2.65
C SER A 38 -9.48 0.51 3.42
N GLY A 39 -9.45 0.49 4.75
CA GLY A 39 -10.22 1.42 5.57
C GLY A 39 -9.77 2.88 5.37
N THR A 40 -8.46 3.10 5.32
CA THR A 40 -7.87 4.44 5.10
C THR A 40 -8.14 4.93 3.68
N VAL A 41 -8.02 4.09 2.65
CA VAL A 41 -8.33 4.42 1.26
C VAL A 41 -9.80 4.82 1.10
N PHE A 42 -10.71 4.04 1.69
CA PHE A 42 -12.13 4.39 1.69
C PHE A 42 -12.39 5.74 2.36
N ALA A 43 -11.87 5.96 3.57
CA ALA A 43 -12.06 7.21 4.30
C ALA A 43 -11.46 8.41 3.55
N ALA A 44 -10.26 8.27 2.98
CA ALA A 44 -9.60 9.28 2.16
C ALA A 44 -10.44 9.65 0.94
N ALA A 45 -10.98 8.66 0.23
CA ALA A 45 -11.85 8.88 -0.92
C ALA A 45 -13.13 9.64 -0.55
N CYS A 46 -13.73 9.34 0.60
CA CYS A 46 -14.93 10.04 1.08
C CYS A 46 -14.72 11.54 1.32
N VAL A 47 -13.48 11.97 1.57
CA VAL A 47 -13.14 13.38 1.85
C VAL A 47 -12.32 14.04 0.74
N GLY A 48 -12.16 13.37 -0.41
CA GLY A 48 -11.46 13.92 -1.58
C GLY A 48 -9.93 14.01 -1.42
N ILE A 49 -9.31 13.07 -0.69
CA ILE A 49 -7.85 12.93 -0.64
C ILE A 49 -7.39 11.99 -1.75
N ASP A 50 -6.55 12.51 -2.64
CA ASP A 50 -6.10 11.81 -3.86
C ASP A 50 -4.86 10.92 -3.67
N VAL A 51 -4.14 11.04 -2.54
CA VAL A 51 -2.89 10.30 -2.30
C VAL A 51 -2.81 9.80 -0.85
N VAL A 52 -2.50 8.52 -0.68
CA VAL A 52 -2.31 7.86 0.62
C VAL A 52 -0.93 7.20 0.65
N ALA A 53 -0.20 7.33 1.76
CA ALA A 53 1.05 6.62 1.99
C ALA A 53 0.87 5.49 3.01
N THR A 54 1.56 4.38 2.81
CA THR A 54 1.65 3.28 3.77
C THR A 54 3.01 2.59 3.67
N GLY A 55 3.31 1.67 4.58
CA GLY A 55 4.53 0.88 4.48
C GLY A 55 4.44 -0.12 3.31
N GLY A 56 3.43 -0.98 3.33
CA GLY A 56 3.18 -2.00 2.33
C GLY A 56 1.71 -2.35 2.31
N ILE A 57 1.15 -2.64 1.14
CA ILE A 57 -0.26 -3.06 1.05
C ILE A 57 -0.44 -4.50 1.55
N GLY A 58 -1.67 -4.87 1.86
CA GLY A 58 -2.08 -6.28 1.86
C GLY A 58 -2.16 -6.82 0.43
N GLY A 59 -2.41 -8.13 0.30
CA GLY A 59 -2.43 -8.78 -1.00
C GLY A 59 -2.96 -10.20 -0.90
N VAL A 60 -2.58 -11.04 -1.86
CA VAL A 60 -2.90 -12.47 -1.84
C VAL A 60 -1.97 -13.16 -0.84
N HIS A 61 -2.52 -13.94 0.08
CA HIS A 61 -1.72 -14.71 1.04
C HIS A 61 -1.07 -15.92 0.37
N ARG A 62 0.07 -16.36 0.93
CA ARG A 62 0.75 -17.56 0.45
C ARG A 62 -0.04 -18.83 0.80
N GLY A 63 0.06 -19.84 -0.07
CA GLY A 63 -0.69 -21.09 0.04
C GLY A 63 -2.04 -21.04 -0.68
N ASP A 64 -2.80 -22.13 -0.62
CA ASP A 64 -4.06 -22.29 -1.36
C ASP A 64 -5.29 -22.15 -0.44
N THR A 65 -5.33 -21.05 0.31
CA THR A 65 -6.41 -20.76 1.29
C THR A 65 -7.55 -19.92 0.71
N GLY A 66 -7.32 -19.27 -0.44
CA GLY A 66 -8.24 -18.24 -0.98
C GLY A 66 -8.25 -16.93 -0.16
N ASP A 67 -7.32 -16.75 0.78
CA ASP A 67 -7.24 -15.55 1.63
C ASP A 67 -6.62 -14.38 0.85
N VAL A 68 -7.46 -13.37 0.55
CA VAL A 68 -7.09 -12.18 -0.22
C VAL A 68 -7.46 -10.93 0.56
N SER A 69 -6.51 -10.02 0.72
CA SER A 69 -6.74 -8.76 1.41
C SER A 69 -7.79 -7.90 0.72
N ALA A 70 -8.69 -7.32 1.53
CA ALA A 70 -9.66 -6.31 1.08
C ALA A 70 -9.01 -5.06 0.48
N ASP A 71 -7.71 -4.85 0.70
CA ASP A 71 -6.96 -3.74 0.09
C ASP A 71 -7.04 -3.77 -1.45
N LEU A 72 -6.97 -4.96 -2.08
CA LEU A 72 -6.95 -5.09 -3.53
C LEU A 72 -8.28 -4.65 -4.18
N PRO A 73 -9.45 -5.19 -3.79
CA PRO A 73 -10.71 -4.69 -4.34
C PRO A 73 -10.96 -3.25 -3.94
N THR A 74 -10.58 -2.78 -2.74
CA THR A 74 -10.75 -1.36 -2.39
C THR A 74 -9.94 -0.44 -3.33
N LEU A 75 -8.70 -0.79 -3.66
CA LEU A 75 -7.90 -0.07 -4.66
C LEU A 75 -8.58 -0.03 -6.04
N ALA A 76 -9.28 -1.10 -6.43
CA ALA A 76 -10.01 -1.16 -7.69
C ALA A 76 -11.18 -0.17 -7.79
N HIS A 77 -11.73 0.27 -6.65
CA HIS A 77 -12.93 1.11 -6.62
C HIS A 77 -12.66 2.61 -6.44
N HIS A 78 -11.58 3.00 -5.75
CA HIS A 78 -11.37 4.40 -5.37
C HIS A 78 -10.28 5.09 -6.21
N PRO A 79 -10.57 6.22 -6.88
CA PRO A 79 -9.63 6.92 -7.75
C PRO A 79 -8.60 7.74 -6.93
N LEU A 80 -7.70 7.06 -6.24
CA LEU A 80 -6.58 7.67 -5.51
C LEU A 80 -5.29 6.86 -5.68
N ALA A 81 -4.14 7.47 -5.41
CA ALA A 81 -2.84 6.81 -5.47
C ALA A 81 -2.45 6.29 -4.08
N VAL A 82 -2.03 5.03 -3.98
CA VAL A 82 -1.43 4.47 -2.77
C VAL A 82 0.06 4.27 -2.99
N VAL A 83 0.87 4.99 -2.21
CA VAL A 83 2.33 4.86 -2.21
C VAL A 83 2.75 3.83 -1.16
N ALA A 84 3.42 2.78 -1.60
CA ALA A 84 3.84 1.67 -0.76
C ALA A 84 5.12 1.00 -1.25
N THR A 85 5.82 0.30 -0.37
CA THR A 85 6.97 -0.55 -0.71
C THR A 85 6.51 -1.93 -1.13
N GLY A 86 5.67 -1.93 -2.18
CA GLY A 86 4.98 -3.12 -2.67
C GLY A 86 3.97 -3.68 -1.66
N ALA A 87 3.81 -4.99 -1.67
CA ALA A 87 3.01 -5.72 -0.69
C ALA A 87 3.90 -6.29 0.43
N LYS A 88 3.34 -6.47 1.63
CA LYS A 88 4.07 -7.02 2.78
C LYS A 88 4.76 -8.35 2.43
N SER A 89 5.98 -8.56 2.91
CA SER A 89 6.83 -9.71 2.54
C SER A 89 6.21 -11.09 2.82
N ILE A 90 5.25 -11.15 3.75
CA ILE A 90 4.52 -12.35 4.15
C ILE A 90 3.51 -12.85 3.09
N LEU A 91 3.30 -12.08 2.03
CA LEU A 91 2.29 -12.33 1.00
C LEU A 91 2.90 -13.04 -0.21
N ASP A 92 2.02 -13.50 -1.10
CA ASP A 92 2.35 -14.02 -2.42
C ASP A 92 2.41 -12.84 -3.41
N LEU A 93 3.62 -12.35 -3.67
CA LEU A 93 3.82 -11.17 -4.52
C LEU A 93 3.41 -11.43 -5.99
N PRO A 94 3.76 -12.57 -6.63
CA PRO A 94 3.29 -12.90 -7.97
C PRO A 94 1.76 -12.91 -8.05
N ARG A 95 1.07 -13.66 -7.18
CA ARG A 95 -0.41 -13.70 -7.18
C ARG A 95 -1.04 -12.35 -6.86
N THR A 96 -0.37 -11.51 -6.07
CA THR A 96 -0.83 -10.14 -5.79
C THR A 96 -0.77 -9.27 -7.04
N LEU A 97 0.28 -9.35 -7.85
CA LEU A 97 0.38 -8.61 -9.11
C LEU A 97 -0.69 -9.07 -10.11
N GLU A 98 -0.87 -10.38 -10.27
CA GLU A 98 -1.91 -10.96 -11.14
C GLU A 98 -3.33 -10.49 -10.74
N MET A 99 -3.61 -10.44 -9.43
CA MET A 99 -4.88 -9.95 -8.94
C MET A 99 -5.06 -8.45 -9.17
N LEU A 100 -4.01 -7.64 -8.97
CA LEU A 100 -4.04 -6.21 -9.27
C LEU A 100 -4.29 -5.96 -10.76
N GLU A 101 -3.66 -6.72 -11.64
CA GLU A 101 -3.92 -6.69 -13.08
C GLU A 101 -5.37 -7.05 -13.40
N THR A 102 -5.87 -8.17 -12.85
CA THR A 102 -7.26 -8.63 -13.02
C THR A 102 -8.27 -7.57 -12.59
N LEU A 103 -7.98 -6.85 -11.50
CA LEU A 103 -8.80 -5.78 -10.96
C LEU A 103 -8.61 -4.43 -11.70
N GLY A 104 -7.72 -4.36 -12.69
CA GLY A 104 -7.44 -3.15 -13.44
C GLY A 104 -6.76 -2.04 -12.64
N VAL A 105 -6.03 -2.40 -11.57
CA VAL A 105 -5.25 -1.49 -10.71
C VAL A 105 -3.83 -1.41 -11.25
N PRO A 106 -3.41 -0.29 -11.87
CA PRO A 106 -2.06 -0.15 -12.37
C PRO A 106 -1.04 -0.11 -11.23
N VAL A 107 0.05 -0.84 -11.41
CA VAL A 107 1.24 -0.77 -10.54
C VAL A 107 2.33 -0.01 -11.27
N VAL A 108 2.85 1.06 -10.67
CA VAL A 108 3.90 1.91 -11.26
C VAL A 108 5.10 1.99 -10.32
N GLY A 109 6.25 1.51 -10.75
CA GLY A 109 7.51 1.66 -10.01
C GLY A 109 8.04 3.09 -10.07
N LEU A 110 8.40 3.70 -8.93
CA LEU A 110 9.09 4.99 -8.91
C LEU A 110 10.58 4.78 -8.63
N GLY A 111 11.44 5.11 -9.60
CA GLY A 111 12.88 4.88 -9.52
C GLY A 111 13.25 3.38 -9.42
N THR A 112 12.36 2.51 -9.93
CA THR A 112 12.53 1.05 -9.95
C THR A 112 11.75 0.45 -11.11
N ARG A 113 12.27 -0.64 -11.67
CA ARG A 113 11.59 -1.47 -12.68
C ARG A 113 11.03 -2.76 -12.10
N GLU A 114 11.16 -2.96 -10.79
CA GLU A 114 10.72 -4.16 -10.09
C GLU A 114 9.72 -3.83 -8.99
N PHE A 115 8.84 -4.79 -8.71
CA PHE A 115 7.93 -4.73 -7.58
C PHE A 115 8.71 -4.97 -6.28
N PRO A 116 8.76 -4.02 -5.33
CA PRO A 116 9.51 -4.20 -4.10
C PRO A 116 8.91 -5.27 -3.18
N ALA A 117 9.75 -5.96 -2.42
CA ALA A 117 9.36 -7.01 -1.48
C ALA A 117 9.38 -6.50 -0.03
N PHE A 118 8.80 -5.32 0.21
CA PHE A 118 8.72 -4.67 1.52
C PHE A 118 10.09 -4.43 2.17
N TYR A 119 10.59 -5.36 2.99
CA TYR A 119 11.91 -5.30 3.61
C TYR A 119 13.06 -5.41 2.59
N ALA A 120 12.86 -6.20 1.53
CA ALA A 120 13.83 -6.38 0.47
C ALA A 120 13.53 -5.45 -0.70
N ARG A 121 14.59 -4.87 -1.27
CA ARG A 121 14.49 -3.90 -2.37
C ARG A 121 13.94 -4.52 -3.65
N SER A 122 14.33 -5.76 -3.93
CA SER A 122 14.00 -6.52 -5.14
C SER A 122 13.18 -7.76 -4.77
N SER A 123 12.16 -8.05 -5.58
CA SER A 123 11.44 -9.33 -5.58
C SER A 123 11.80 -10.20 -6.78
N GLY A 124 12.50 -9.65 -7.78
CA GLY A 124 12.69 -10.27 -9.10
C GLY A 124 11.47 -10.15 -10.03
N LEU A 125 10.36 -9.54 -9.58
CA LEU A 125 9.16 -9.34 -10.39
C LEU A 125 9.24 -8.01 -11.13
N VAL A 126 9.34 -8.07 -12.45
CA VAL A 126 9.44 -6.88 -13.32
C VAL A 126 8.08 -6.21 -13.45
N LEU A 127 8.05 -4.88 -13.36
CA LEU A 127 6.88 -4.06 -13.58
C LEU A 127 6.84 -3.54 -15.02
N ASP A 128 5.66 -3.58 -15.64
CA ASP A 128 5.45 -3.01 -16.98
C ASP A 128 5.58 -1.49 -17.02
N LYS A 129 5.24 -0.83 -15.90
CA LYS A 129 5.18 0.63 -15.79
C LYS A 129 6.14 1.09 -14.72
N HIS A 130 6.97 2.06 -15.08
CA HIS A 130 7.87 2.73 -14.16
C HIS A 130 8.00 4.21 -14.56
N ALA A 131 8.36 5.03 -13.59
CA ALA A 131 8.63 6.43 -13.76
C ALA A 131 9.88 6.78 -12.95
N GLU A 132 10.64 7.79 -13.41
CA GLU A 132 11.78 8.31 -12.65
C GLU A 132 11.38 9.45 -11.72
N ARG A 133 10.23 10.08 -11.98
CA ARG A 133 9.79 11.30 -11.29
C ARG A 133 8.36 11.18 -10.75
N ALA A 134 8.11 11.83 -9.63
CA ALA A 134 6.78 11.87 -9.01
C ALA A 134 5.75 12.60 -9.89
N GLU A 135 6.20 13.59 -10.66
CA GLU A 135 5.38 14.38 -11.58
C GLU A 135 4.81 13.53 -12.73
N ASP A 136 5.57 12.53 -13.20
CA ASP A 136 5.09 11.62 -14.25
C ASP A 136 3.94 10.75 -13.73
N ILE A 137 4.05 10.30 -12.47
CA ILE A 137 2.99 9.55 -11.78
C ILE A 137 1.77 10.45 -11.54
N ALA A 138 1.97 11.68 -11.09
CA ALA A 138 0.89 12.65 -10.91
C ALA A 138 0.16 12.92 -12.23
N LYS A 139 0.89 13.10 -13.33
CA LYS A 139 0.32 13.27 -14.68
C LYS A 139 -0.47 12.04 -15.12
N PHE A 140 0.06 10.83 -14.90
CA PHE A 140 -0.66 9.59 -15.19
C PHE A 140 -1.99 9.50 -14.43
N CYS A 141 -1.96 9.77 -13.12
CA CYS A 141 -3.14 9.78 -12.27
C CYS A 141 -4.16 10.83 -12.73
N PHE A 142 -3.70 12.05 -13.03
CA PHE A 142 -4.55 13.14 -13.51
C PHE A 142 -5.26 12.77 -14.82
N ILE A 143 -4.54 12.23 -15.80
CA ILE A 143 -5.13 11.78 -17.08
C ILE A 143 -6.16 10.68 -16.83
N ARG A 144 -5.81 9.67 -16.03
CA ARG A 144 -6.70 8.53 -15.71
C ARG A 144 -8.03 9.01 -15.11
N TRP A 145 -7.99 9.81 -14.05
CA TRP A 145 -9.19 10.17 -13.30
C TRP A 145 -9.95 11.34 -13.91
N HIS A 146 -9.27 12.38 -14.41
CA HIS A 146 -9.92 13.60 -14.86
C HIS A 146 -10.19 13.64 -16.37
N GLN A 147 -9.33 13.07 -17.21
CA GLN A 147 -9.51 13.10 -18.66
C GLN A 147 -10.23 11.85 -19.18
N LEU A 148 -9.80 10.66 -18.75
CA LEU A 148 -10.39 9.39 -19.18
C LEU A 148 -11.56 8.95 -18.31
N LYS A 149 -11.79 9.61 -17.16
CA LYS A 149 -12.86 9.29 -16.20
C LYS A 149 -12.84 7.82 -15.74
N GLN A 150 -11.67 7.21 -15.72
CA GLN A 150 -11.50 5.83 -15.27
C GLN A 150 -11.61 5.77 -13.74
N GLN A 151 -12.34 4.77 -13.26
CA GLN A 151 -12.43 4.44 -11.83
C GLN A 151 -11.18 3.69 -11.36
N GLY A 152 -11.04 3.55 -10.04
CA GLY A 152 -9.95 2.79 -9.44
C GLY A 152 -8.61 3.53 -9.35
N GLY A 153 -7.86 3.12 -8.35
CA GLY A 153 -6.64 3.76 -7.91
C GLY A 153 -5.41 3.31 -8.68
N VAL A 154 -4.26 3.78 -8.19
CA VAL A 154 -2.93 3.44 -8.70
C VAL A 154 -2.06 3.01 -7.52
N LEU A 155 -1.39 1.86 -7.64
CA LEU A 155 -0.36 1.47 -6.69
C LEU A 155 0.99 2.02 -7.16
N VAL A 156 1.58 2.91 -6.37
CA VAL A 156 2.92 3.44 -6.60
C VAL A 156 3.91 2.63 -5.76
N ALA A 157 4.75 1.88 -6.44
CA ALA A 157 5.72 0.97 -5.84
C ALA A 157 7.07 1.67 -5.64
N CYS A 158 7.42 1.92 -4.38
CA CYS A 158 8.66 2.59 -3.99
C CYS A 158 9.58 1.65 -3.22
N PRO A 159 10.79 1.34 -3.70
CA PRO A 159 11.66 0.38 -3.04
C PRO A 159 12.12 0.86 -1.65
N CYS A 160 12.40 -0.09 -0.75
CA CYS A 160 13.06 0.21 0.51
C CYS A 160 14.39 0.96 0.24
N PRO A 161 14.72 2.02 1.01
CA PRO A 161 16.01 2.68 0.89
C PRO A 161 17.17 1.69 0.97
N GLN A 162 18.16 1.85 0.10
CA GLN A 162 19.25 0.88 -0.10
C GLN A 162 19.99 0.54 1.20
N GLU A 163 20.26 1.55 2.03
CA GLU A 163 21.04 1.41 3.27
C GLU A 163 20.33 0.61 4.36
N GLN A 164 18.99 0.54 4.33
CA GLN A 164 18.18 -0.18 5.30
C GLN A 164 17.49 -1.41 4.70
N ALA A 165 17.67 -1.66 3.40
CA ALA A 165 17.12 -2.83 2.73
C ALA A 165 17.76 -4.11 3.26
N LEU A 166 16.95 -5.15 3.43
CA LEU A 166 17.38 -6.45 3.89
C LEU A 166 17.64 -7.40 2.71
N GLU A 167 18.54 -8.34 2.92
CA GLU A 167 18.85 -9.37 1.93
C GLU A 167 17.60 -10.21 1.59
N PRO A 168 17.21 -10.34 0.30
CA PRO A 168 16.00 -11.04 -0.11
C PRO A 168 15.90 -12.47 0.45
N SER A 169 17.02 -13.20 0.42
CA SER A 169 17.10 -14.57 0.94
C SER A 169 16.83 -14.67 2.44
N THR A 170 17.28 -13.68 3.22
CA THR A 170 17.08 -13.64 4.68
C THR A 170 15.62 -13.34 5.01
N VAL A 171 14.99 -12.42 4.29
CA VAL A 171 13.56 -12.11 4.42
C VAL A 171 12.71 -13.32 4.05
N GLU A 172 13.05 -14.01 2.96
CA GLU A 172 12.31 -15.19 2.49
C GLU A 172 12.43 -16.36 3.47
N GLN A 173 13.63 -16.68 3.96
CA GLN A 173 13.83 -17.74 4.95
C GLN A 173 13.05 -17.46 6.24
N SER A 174 13.07 -16.21 6.72
CA SER A 174 12.32 -15.79 7.91
C SER A 174 10.82 -15.90 7.70
N THR A 175 10.34 -15.51 6.52
CA THR A 175 8.92 -15.59 6.13
C THR A 175 8.45 -17.04 6.02
N ALA A 176 9.20 -17.89 5.32
CA ALA A 176 8.89 -19.30 5.17
C ALA A 176 8.85 -20.03 6.51
N ARG A 177 9.76 -19.68 7.44
CA ARG A 177 9.73 -20.17 8.81
C ARG A 177 8.47 -19.75 9.55
N ALA A 178 8.14 -18.46 9.54
CA ALA A 178 6.95 -17.94 10.21
C ALA A 178 5.66 -18.60 9.68
N LEU A 179 5.55 -18.82 8.36
CA LEU A 179 4.39 -19.51 7.77
C LEU A 179 4.23 -20.94 8.29
N ARG A 180 5.32 -21.71 8.41
CA ARG A 180 5.28 -23.06 8.99
C ARG A 180 4.86 -23.04 10.45
N GLU A 181 5.38 -22.08 11.23
CA GLU A 181 5.04 -21.94 12.65
C GLU A 181 3.57 -21.53 12.85
N ALA A 182 3.04 -20.60 12.04
CA ALA A 182 1.62 -20.24 12.05
C ALA A 182 0.71 -21.44 11.75
N ALA A 183 1.07 -22.22 10.72
CA ALA A 183 0.32 -23.41 10.32
C ALA A 183 0.31 -24.47 11.45
N ALA A 184 1.48 -24.72 12.06
CA ALA A 184 1.58 -25.66 13.18
C ALA A 184 0.76 -25.22 14.41
N GLN A 185 0.55 -23.92 14.59
CA GLN A 185 -0.25 -23.34 15.68
C GLN A 185 -1.72 -23.10 15.29
N GLY A 186 -2.14 -23.43 14.07
CA GLY A 186 -3.51 -23.24 13.61
C GLY A 186 -3.95 -21.77 13.47
N ILE A 187 -2.99 -20.85 13.32
CA ILE A 187 -3.28 -19.41 13.22
C ILE A 187 -3.82 -19.10 11.82
N SER A 188 -4.98 -18.46 11.75
CA SER A 188 -5.67 -18.17 10.48
C SER A 188 -6.48 -16.87 10.55
N GLY A 189 -7.10 -16.49 9.43
CA GLY A 189 -8.00 -15.34 9.33
C GLY A 189 -7.37 -13.99 9.70
N LYS A 190 -8.16 -13.09 10.30
CA LYS A 190 -7.74 -11.71 10.62
C LYS A 190 -6.50 -11.63 11.54
N SER A 191 -6.23 -12.68 12.34
CA SER A 191 -5.05 -12.79 13.22
C SER A 191 -3.76 -13.21 12.53
N LEU A 192 -3.82 -13.79 11.32
CA LEU A 192 -2.65 -14.33 10.63
C LEU A 192 -1.63 -13.24 10.28
N THR A 193 -2.06 -12.16 9.63
CA THR A 193 -1.14 -11.08 9.20
C THR A 193 -0.39 -10.43 10.37
N PRO A 194 -1.05 -9.95 11.45
CA PRO A 194 -0.33 -9.38 12.60
C PRO A 194 0.67 -10.35 13.21
N TRP A 195 0.29 -11.63 13.34
CA TRP A 195 1.16 -12.65 13.90
C TRP A 195 2.39 -12.91 13.01
N LEU A 196 2.20 -13.06 11.69
CA LEU A 196 3.29 -13.27 10.74
C LEU A 196 4.26 -12.10 10.71
N LEU A 197 3.76 -10.86 10.70
CA LEU A 197 4.61 -9.67 10.75
C LEU A 197 5.45 -9.63 12.03
N ALA A 198 4.87 -9.97 13.18
CA ALA A 198 5.58 -10.02 14.45
C ALA A 198 6.65 -11.13 14.46
N ALA A 199 6.32 -12.32 13.97
CA ALA A 199 7.25 -13.45 13.88
C ALA A 199 8.43 -13.15 12.93
N VAL A 200 8.16 -12.58 11.75
CA VAL A 200 9.19 -12.20 10.79
C VAL A 200 10.06 -11.06 11.32
N ALA A 201 9.47 -10.01 11.91
CA ALA A 201 10.23 -8.92 12.51
C ALA A 201 11.15 -9.42 13.64
N LYS A 202 10.64 -10.33 14.49
CA LYS A 202 11.44 -10.96 15.55
C LYS A 202 12.61 -11.76 14.98
N ALA A 203 12.39 -12.52 13.89
CA ALA A 203 13.43 -13.30 13.24
C ALA A 203 14.51 -12.43 12.56
N LEU A 204 14.10 -11.31 11.97
CA LEU A 204 14.98 -10.35 11.30
C LEU A 204 15.71 -9.41 12.27
N GLY A 205 15.27 -9.34 13.52
CA GLY A 205 15.90 -8.53 14.56
C GLY A 205 15.70 -7.01 14.38
N PRO A 206 16.56 -6.18 15.01
CA PRO A 206 16.44 -4.72 14.99
C PRO A 206 16.39 -4.10 13.58
N GLN A 207 16.99 -4.77 12.59
CA GLN A 207 17.05 -4.32 11.21
C GLN A 207 15.65 -4.25 10.57
N ALA A 208 14.71 -5.12 10.94
CA ALA A 208 13.33 -5.02 10.46
C ALA A 208 12.66 -3.71 10.89
N HIS A 209 12.91 -3.26 12.12
CA HIS A 209 12.38 -1.99 12.59
C HIS A 209 13.00 -0.79 11.86
N LEU A 210 14.32 -0.81 11.64
CA LEU A 210 15.02 0.22 10.89
C LEU A 210 14.53 0.30 9.44
N ALA A 211 14.41 -0.85 8.77
CA ALA A 211 13.87 -0.97 7.42
C ALA A 211 12.43 -0.44 7.34
N ASN A 212 11.54 -0.89 8.24
CA ASN A 212 10.14 -0.47 8.26
C ASN A 212 9.99 1.04 8.50
N HIS A 213 10.80 1.62 9.39
CA HIS A 213 10.78 3.05 9.63
C HIS A 213 11.30 3.84 8.41
N ALA A 214 12.42 3.40 7.82
CA ALA A 214 13.01 4.06 6.66
C ALA A 214 12.08 4.02 5.43
N LEU A 215 11.45 2.87 5.15
CA LEU A 215 10.49 2.74 4.05
C LEU A 215 9.23 3.58 4.28
N LEU A 216 8.73 3.70 5.52
CA LEU A 216 7.57 4.54 5.83
C LEU A 216 7.86 6.01 5.54
N LEU A 217 9.02 6.52 5.99
CA LEU A 217 9.44 7.89 5.71
C LEU A 217 9.66 8.15 4.22
N ASN A 218 10.23 7.18 3.51
CA ASN A 218 10.42 7.28 2.06
C ASN A 218 9.07 7.37 1.32
N ASN A 219 8.12 6.49 1.66
CA ASN A 219 6.81 6.46 1.03
C ASN A 219 6.01 7.73 1.33
N ALA A 220 6.09 8.25 2.55
CA ALA A 220 5.46 9.53 2.92
C ALA A 220 6.03 10.71 2.11
N ARG A 221 7.36 10.77 1.93
CA ARG A 221 8.02 11.80 1.11
C ARG A 221 7.58 11.73 -0.35
N VAL A 222 7.56 10.53 -0.93
CA VAL A 222 7.10 10.33 -2.31
C VAL A 222 5.64 10.73 -2.46
N ALA A 223 4.76 10.32 -1.54
CA ALA A 223 3.35 10.69 -1.56
C ALA A 223 3.15 12.20 -1.52
N ALA A 224 3.93 12.92 -0.70
CA ALA A 224 3.87 14.38 -0.64
C ALA A 224 4.27 15.03 -1.98
N HIS A 225 5.29 14.52 -2.67
CA HIS A 225 5.69 15.02 -3.99
C HIS A 225 4.60 14.76 -5.04
N ILE A 226 4.01 13.56 -5.07
CA ILE A 226 2.92 13.22 -6.00
C ILE A 226 1.69 14.10 -5.74
N ALA A 227 1.30 14.27 -4.47
CA ALA A 227 0.15 15.10 -4.09
C ALA A 227 0.35 16.57 -4.48
N THR A 228 1.57 17.10 -4.30
CA THR A 228 1.91 18.47 -4.71
C THR A 228 1.80 18.64 -6.23
N ALA A 229 2.37 17.73 -7.00
CA ALA A 229 2.28 17.75 -8.46
C ALA A 229 0.84 17.58 -8.98
N LEU A 230 0.04 16.72 -8.35
CA LEU A 230 -1.39 16.58 -8.69
C LEU A 230 -2.16 17.87 -8.46
N ARG A 231 -1.91 18.56 -7.34
CA ARG A 231 -2.53 19.85 -7.03
C ARG A 231 -2.18 20.92 -8.06
N GLU A 232 -0.95 20.93 -8.56
CA GLU A 232 -0.53 21.86 -9.61
C GLU A 232 -1.28 21.61 -10.93
N LEU A 233 -1.47 20.34 -11.31
CA LEU A 233 -2.25 19.95 -12.50
C LEU A 233 -3.75 20.28 -12.37
N ASN A 234 -4.30 20.15 -11.16
CA ASN A 234 -5.68 20.52 -10.84
C ASN A 234 -5.91 22.03 -10.77
N SER A 235 -4.85 22.84 -10.77
CA SER A 235 -4.99 24.29 -10.72
C SER A 235 -5.54 24.85 -12.05
N PRO A 236 -6.48 25.82 -12.02
CA PRO A 236 -7.16 26.33 -13.21
C PRO A 236 -6.23 26.93 -14.29
N ARG A 237 -4.96 27.20 -13.97
CA ARG A 237 -3.94 27.64 -14.95
C ARG A 237 -3.55 26.56 -15.97
N HIS A 238 -3.80 25.28 -15.70
CA HIS A 238 -3.46 24.17 -16.60
C HIS A 238 -4.67 23.52 -17.29
N HIS A 239 -5.89 24.00 -17.03
CA HIS A 239 -7.09 23.62 -17.78
C HIS A 239 -7.17 24.38 -19.12
N GLN A 240 -6.20 24.19 -20.01
CA GLN A 240 -6.46 24.40 -21.43
C GLN A 240 -6.95 23.06 -22.00
N PRO A 241 -8.18 22.98 -22.54
CA PRO A 241 -8.63 21.77 -23.22
C PRO A 241 -7.70 21.48 -24.40
N ILE A 242 -7.30 20.21 -24.53
CA ILE A 242 -6.65 19.70 -25.74
C ILE A 242 -7.73 19.66 -26.82
N THR A 243 -8.00 20.80 -27.44
CA THR A 243 -8.85 20.93 -28.62
C THR A 243 -8.15 21.87 -29.60
N ASP A 244 -7.99 21.41 -30.84
CA ASP A 244 -7.50 22.12 -32.04
C ASP A 244 -5.98 22.25 -32.27
N GLN A 245 -5.26 21.13 -32.33
CA GLN A 245 -4.11 21.00 -33.26
C GLN A 245 -4.20 19.69 -34.05
N ALA A 246 -5.27 19.55 -34.83
CA ALA A 246 -5.36 18.60 -35.93
C ALA A 246 -6.40 19.09 -36.94
N ARG A 247 -6.09 20.18 -37.64
CA ARG A 247 -6.65 20.53 -38.95
C ARG A 247 -5.58 21.21 -39.78
#